data_AF-A0A960XLR7-F1
#
_entry.id   AF-A0A960XLR7-F1
#
_cell.length_a   1.000
_cell.length_b   1.000
_cell.length_c   1.000
_cell.angle_alpha   90.00
_cell.angle_beta   90.00
_cell.angle_gamma   90.00
#
_symmetry.space_group_name_H-M   'P 1'
#
loop_
_entity.id
_entity.type
_entity.pdbx_description
1 polymer ?
#
loop_
_entity_poly.entity_id
_entity_poly.type
_entity_poly.pdbx_seq_one_letter_code
_entity_poly.pdbx_strand_id
1 'polypeptide(L)'
;MHAKRPRSEWRGCLAGAAVVGLPLAFWIGCEVFHRVTSNPGPATTYREYRATLRTPQWVRQVETNGQTCYLAAGPTRAPLAFPSGPPVYVFDVSGALVDWTLDEGEDVKFQGTWSKLPGSRITVEELDQVLGQGNELPQEPQHGPISDEPK
;
A
#
# COMPACT_ATOMS: atom_id res chain seq x y z
N MET A 1 24.37 62.96 -12.77
CA MET A 1 24.49 61.85 -11.79
C MET A 1 23.74 60.64 -12.34
N HIS A 2 24.43 59.66 -12.93
CA HIS A 2 23.81 58.41 -13.39
C HIS A 2 24.16 57.29 -12.41
N ALA A 3 23.18 56.91 -11.59
CA ALA A 3 23.31 55.75 -10.70
C ALA A 3 23.27 54.47 -11.55
N LYS A 4 24.43 53.84 -11.76
CA LYS A 4 24.53 52.47 -12.29
C LYS A 4 23.86 51.53 -11.29
N ARG A 5 22.66 51.03 -11.62
CA ARG A 5 22.02 49.97 -10.81
C ARG A 5 22.80 48.66 -10.97
N PRO A 6 23.11 47.95 -9.86
CA PRO A 6 23.92 46.74 -9.88
C PRO A 6 23.09 45.55 -10.42
N ARG A 7 23.08 45.39 -11.75
CA ARG A 7 22.44 44.25 -12.44
C ARG A 7 23.05 42.89 -12.08
N SER A 8 24.24 42.84 -11.49
CA SER A 8 24.94 41.60 -11.14
C SER A 8 24.46 40.96 -9.83
N GLU A 9 24.03 41.75 -8.85
CA GLU A 9 23.62 41.23 -7.53
C GLU A 9 22.32 40.42 -7.61
N TRP A 10 21.39 40.83 -8.47
CA TRP A 10 20.12 40.15 -8.67
C TRP A 10 20.27 38.76 -9.29
N ARG A 11 21.27 38.56 -10.15
CA ARG A 11 21.52 37.25 -10.80
C ARG A 11 22.07 36.24 -9.79
N GLY A 12 22.88 36.68 -8.83
CA GLY A 12 23.39 35.85 -7.75
C GLY A 12 22.28 35.38 -6.80
N CYS A 13 21.40 36.29 -6.39
CA CYS A 13 20.26 35.94 -5.54
C CYS A 13 19.27 34.98 -6.23
N LEU A 14 18.98 35.20 -7.52
CA LEU A 14 18.09 34.32 -8.29
C LEU A 14 18.68 32.93 -8.51
N ALA A 15 19.99 32.83 -8.77
CA ALA A 15 20.67 31.54 -8.89
C ALA A 15 20.65 30.77 -7.57
N GLY A 16 20.94 31.45 -6.44
CA GLY A 16 20.87 30.83 -5.11
C GLY A 16 19.46 30.35 -4.76
N ALA A 17 18.43 31.16 -5.04
CA ALA A 17 17.04 30.78 -4.82
C ALA A 17 16.64 29.56 -5.67
N ALA A 18 17.08 29.47 -6.92
CA ALA A 18 16.79 28.33 -7.79
C ALA A 18 17.44 27.02 -7.30
N VAL A 19 18.67 27.09 -6.79
CA VAL A 19 19.41 25.92 -6.28
C VAL A 19 18.71 25.25 -5.10
N VAL A 20 18.02 26.02 -4.25
CA VAL A 20 17.26 25.47 -3.11
C VAL A 20 15.80 25.22 -3.48
N GLY A 21 15.19 26.15 -4.21
CA GLY A 21 13.77 26.11 -4.53
C GLY A 21 13.38 24.95 -5.45
N LEU A 22 14.19 24.64 -6.46
CA LEU A 22 13.87 23.56 -7.40
C LEU A 22 13.94 22.17 -6.75
N PRO A 23 14.99 21.80 -5.99
CA PRO A 23 15.01 20.52 -5.27
C PRO A 23 13.87 20.40 -4.25
N LEU A 24 13.57 21.48 -3.51
CA LEU A 24 12.47 21.47 -2.55
C LEU A 24 11.12 21.27 -3.26
N ALA A 25 10.85 21.99 -4.34
CA ALA A 25 9.64 21.81 -5.13
C ALA A 25 9.54 20.41 -5.73
N PHE A 26 10.67 19.86 -6.22
CA PHE A 26 10.73 18.50 -6.74
C PHE A 26 10.44 17.46 -5.64
N TRP A 27 11.01 17.61 -4.45
CA TRP A 27 10.73 16.76 -3.29
C TRP A 27 9.25 16.81 -2.88
N ILE A 28 8.67 18.01 -2.76
CA ILE A 28 7.22 18.18 -2.49
C ILE A 28 6.39 17.48 -3.57
N GLY A 29 6.79 17.60 -4.85
CA GLY A 29 6.15 16.90 -5.96
C GLY A 29 6.19 15.38 -5.81
N CYS A 30 7.31 14.83 -5.36
CA CYS A 30 7.45 13.39 -5.06
C CYS A 30 6.52 12.95 -3.92
N GLU A 31 6.44 13.70 -2.83
CA GLU A 31 5.55 13.38 -1.70
C GLU A 31 4.07 13.41 -2.11
N VAL A 32 3.65 14.45 -2.86
CA VAL A 32 2.28 14.54 -3.37
C VAL A 32 1.99 13.41 -4.36
N PHE A 33 2.93 13.09 -5.25
CA PHE A 33 2.78 11.98 -6.20
C PHE A 33 2.64 10.64 -5.48
N HIS A 34 3.46 10.38 -4.45
CA HIS A 34 3.36 9.17 -3.64
C HIS A 34 1.98 9.07 -2.98
N ARG A 35 1.53 10.14 -2.32
CA ARG A 35 0.21 10.16 -1.67
C ARG A 35 -0.95 9.91 -2.64
N VAL A 36 -0.91 10.51 -3.83
CA VAL A 36 -1.99 10.35 -4.82
C VAL A 36 -2.00 8.94 -5.41
N THR A 37 -0.83 8.39 -5.73
CA THR A 37 -0.72 7.07 -6.37
C THR A 37 -0.91 5.89 -5.42
N SER A 38 -0.69 6.09 -4.12
CA SER A 38 -0.89 5.10 -3.06
C SER A 38 -2.27 5.22 -2.37
N ASN A 39 -3.12 6.14 -2.81
CA ASN A 39 -4.47 6.23 -2.29
C ASN A 39 -5.33 5.15 -2.98
N PRO A 40 -6.06 4.29 -2.23
CA PRO A 40 -6.98 3.31 -2.84
C PRO A 40 -8.10 3.98 -3.66
N GLY A 41 -8.33 5.28 -3.46
CA GLY A 41 -9.33 6.05 -4.19
C GLY A 41 -10.73 5.51 -3.87
N PRO A 42 -11.57 5.22 -4.89
CA PRO A 42 -12.88 4.63 -4.69
C PRO A 42 -12.85 3.11 -4.49
N ALA A 43 -11.67 2.45 -4.55
CA ALA A 43 -11.60 1.00 -4.40
C ALA A 43 -12.02 0.59 -2.99
N THR A 44 -13.11 -0.17 -2.93
CA THR A 44 -13.66 -0.74 -1.69
C THR A 44 -13.47 -2.23 -1.61
N THR A 45 -12.98 -2.87 -2.67
CA THR A 45 -12.75 -4.30 -2.74
C THR A 45 -11.37 -4.64 -3.28
N TYR A 46 -10.89 -5.84 -2.99
CA TYR A 46 -9.64 -6.38 -3.49
C TYR A 46 -9.63 -6.44 -5.01
N ARG A 47 -10.76 -6.78 -5.63
CA ARG A 47 -10.89 -6.83 -7.08
C ARG A 47 -10.70 -5.44 -7.73
N GLU A 48 -11.30 -4.42 -7.14
CA GLU A 48 -11.12 -3.03 -7.58
C GLU A 48 -9.67 -2.59 -7.36
N TYR A 49 -9.12 -2.87 -6.18
CA TYR A 49 -7.72 -2.63 -5.86
C TYR A 49 -6.78 -3.26 -6.90
N ARG A 50 -6.98 -4.52 -7.28
CA ARG A 50 -6.13 -5.20 -8.28
C ARG A 50 -6.32 -4.67 -9.70
N ALA A 51 -7.47 -4.09 -10.00
CA ALA A 51 -7.72 -3.45 -11.30
C ALA A 51 -7.04 -2.08 -11.42
N THR A 52 -6.92 -1.34 -10.31
CA THR A 52 -6.36 0.02 -10.30
C THR A 52 -4.89 0.07 -9.90
N LEU A 53 -4.49 -0.79 -8.97
CA LEU A 53 -3.17 -0.79 -8.36
C LEU A 53 -2.34 -1.98 -8.82
N ARG A 54 -1.03 -1.77 -8.85
CA ARG A 54 -0.05 -2.76 -9.31
C ARG A 54 0.15 -3.86 -8.27
N THR A 55 0.73 -4.97 -8.71
CA THR A 55 1.05 -6.14 -7.90
C THR A 55 1.65 -5.75 -6.53
N PRO A 56 1.07 -6.25 -5.41
CA PRO A 56 1.63 -6.05 -4.08
C PRO A 56 3.09 -6.52 -4.02
N GLN A 57 3.91 -5.83 -3.23
CA GLN A 57 5.30 -6.23 -2.98
C GLN A 57 5.39 -7.43 -2.05
N TRP A 58 4.47 -7.52 -1.08
CA TRP A 58 4.31 -8.65 -0.19
C TRP A 58 2.88 -8.73 0.30
N VAL A 59 2.49 -9.92 0.76
CA VAL A 59 1.20 -10.18 1.38
C VAL A 59 1.39 -10.92 2.70
N ARG A 60 0.56 -10.58 3.68
CA ARG A 60 0.51 -11.26 4.97
C ARG A 60 -0.92 -11.56 5.37
N GLN A 61 -1.19 -12.81 5.72
CA GLN A 61 -2.42 -13.21 6.39
C GLN A 61 -2.25 -13.00 7.89
N VAL A 62 -3.22 -12.36 8.53
CA VAL A 62 -3.25 -12.15 9.99
C VAL A 62 -4.62 -12.55 10.54
N GLU A 63 -4.66 -12.92 11.82
CA GLU A 63 -5.91 -13.15 12.54
C GLU A 63 -6.13 -12.01 13.53
N THR A 64 -7.33 -11.43 13.52
CA THR A 64 -7.76 -10.38 14.45
C THR A 64 -9.20 -10.63 14.87
N ASN A 65 -9.48 -10.62 16.18
CA ASN A 65 -10.84 -10.84 16.72
C ASN A 65 -11.52 -12.13 16.18
N GLY A 66 -10.75 -13.19 15.91
CA GLY A 66 -11.27 -14.44 15.33
C GLY A 66 -11.63 -14.36 13.84
N GLN A 67 -11.23 -13.27 13.15
CA GLN A 67 -11.41 -13.09 11.72
C GLN A 67 -10.05 -13.06 11.01
N THR A 68 -9.99 -13.70 9.85
CA THR A 68 -8.83 -13.64 8.97
C THR A 68 -8.87 -12.35 8.16
N CYS A 69 -7.76 -11.63 8.14
CA CYS A 69 -7.55 -10.47 7.28
C CYS A 69 -6.26 -10.63 6.48
N TYR A 70 -6.18 -9.92 5.36
CA TYR A 70 -5.06 -9.95 4.44
C TYR A 70 -4.48 -8.54 4.29
N LEU A 71 -3.21 -8.39 4.65
CA LEU A 71 -2.44 -7.18 4.44
C LEU A 71 -1.70 -7.30 3.11
N ALA A 72 -1.93 -6.38 2.19
CA ALA A 72 -1.19 -6.27 0.94
C ALA A 72 -0.38 -4.97 0.94
N ALA A 73 0.94 -5.06 0.76
CA ALA A 73 1.78 -3.86 0.64
C ALA A 73 1.88 -3.41 -0.81
N GLY A 74 1.47 -2.18 -1.06
CA GLY A 74 1.59 -1.53 -2.36
C GLY A 74 3.04 -1.10 -2.66
N PRO A 75 3.33 -0.73 -3.91
CA PRO A 75 4.66 -0.31 -4.30
C PRO A 75 4.99 1.11 -3.82
N THR A 76 6.15 1.30 -3.21
CA THR A 76 6.70 2.64 -2.96
C THR A 76 7.27 3.21 -4.26
N ARG A 77 6.63 4.25 -4.80
CA ARG A 77 7.04 4.87 -6.07
C ARG A 77 7.17 6.38 -5.95
N ALA A 78 8.28 6.80 -5.39
CA ALA A 78 8.80 8.14 -5.59
C ALA A 78 10.30 8.11 -5.23
N PRO A 79 11.20 8.39 -6.18
CA PRO A 79 12.64 8.23 -5.95
C PRO A 79 13.20 9.12 -4.85
N LEU A 80 12.48 10.18 -4.46
CA LEU A 80 12.82 11.09 -3.36
C LEU A 80 11.72 11.23 -2.31
N ALA A 81 10.62 10.47 -2.41
CA ALA A 81 9.78 10.36 -1.22
C ALA A 81 10.50 9.44 -0.25
N PHE A 82 10.51 9.79 1.01
CA PHE A 82 11.15 9.00 2.06
C PHE A 82 10.08 8.45 3.02
N PRO A 83 9.11 7.67 2.53
CA PRO A 83 8.19 7.02 3.45
C PRO A 83 8.98 5.99 4.25
N SER A 84 8.64 5.88 5.52
CA SER A 84 9.28 4.96 6.44
C SER A 84 8.88 3.49 6.17
N GLY A 85 7.76 3.28 5.47
CA GLY A 85 7.30 1.99 4.97
C GLY A 85 6.43 2.11 3.71
N PRO A 86 6.05 0.99 3.08
CA PRO A 86 5.13 1.01 1.96
C PRO A 86 3.70 1.34 2.42
N PRO A 87 2.81 1.76 1.49
CA PRO A 87 1.38 1.76 1.76
C PRO A 87 0.89 0.33 1.95
N VAL A 88 -0.01 0.12 2.92
CA VAL A 88 -0.55 -1.21 3.22
C VAL A 88 -2.08 -1.14 3.23
N TYR A 89 -2.70 -2.13 2.59
CA TYR A 89 -4.14 -2.25 2.44
C TYR A 89 -4.60 -3.52 3.15
N VAL A 90 -5.68 -3.42 3.91
CA VAL A 90 -6.22 -4.53 4.69
C VAL A 90 -7.56 -4.95 4.10
N PHE A 91 -7.62 -6.22 3.70
CA PHE A 91 -8.84 -6.83 3.16
C PHE A 91 -9.36 -7.89 4.13
N ASP A 92 -10.68 -7.97 4.28
CA ASP A 92 -11.30 -9.10 4.95
C ASP A 92 -11.41 -10.32 4.01
N VAL A 93 -11.95 -11.43 4.52
CA VAL A 93 -12.16 -12.67 3.74
C VAL A 93 -13.14 -12.51 2.57
N SER A 94 -14.03 -11.51 2.59
CA SER A 94 -14.93 -11.21 1.47
C SER A 94 -14.23 -10.39 0.39
N GLY A 95 -13.01 -9.94 0.66
CA GLY A 95 -12.24 -9.04 -0.17
C GLY A 95 -12.63 -7.58 0.01
N ALA A 96 -13.40 -7.20 1.03
CA ALA A 96 -13.68 -5.79 1.29
C ALA A 96 -12.47 -5.11 1.92
N LEU A 97 -12.16 -3.88 1.47
CA LEU A 97 -11.12 -3.04 2.05
C LEU A 97 -11.64 -2.49 3.39
N VAL A 98 -11.07 -2.98 4.49
CA VAL A 98 -11.50 -2.62 5.85
C VAL A 98 -10.63 -1.53 6.48
N ASP A 99 -9.37 -1.44 6.08
CA ASP A 99 -8.44 -0.41 6.55
C ASP A 99 -7.29 -0.23 5.55
N TRP A 100 -6.58 0.89 5.65
CA TRP A 100 -5.34 1.10 4.90
C TRP A 100 -4.49 2.20 5.54
N THR A 101 -3.20 2.20 5.22
CA THR A 101 -2.29 3.30 5.53
C THR A 101 -1.45 3.66 4.32
N LEU A 102 -1.12 4.94 4.22
CA LEU A 102 -0.18 5.44 3.22
C LEU A 102 1.27 5.03 3.55
N ASP A 103 1.59 4.96 4.84
CA ASP A 103 2.93 4.67 5.34
C ASP A 103 2.82 3.82 6.61
N GLU A 104 3.12 2.53 6.47
CA GLU A 104 3.12 1.60 7.60
C GLU A 104 4.08 2.01 8.72
N GLY A 105 5.19 2.70 8.41
CA GLY A 105 6.20 3.04 9.41
C GLY A 105 5.88 4.29 10.24
N GLU A 106 5.02 5.19 9.75
CA GLU A 106 4.62 6.41 10.48
C GLU A 106 3.25 6.29 11.18
N ASP A 107 2.37 5.41 10.69
CA ASP A 107 1.03 5.27 11.28
C ASP A 107 1.04 4.36 12.52
N VAL A 108 1.28 4.98 13.68
CA VAL A 108 1.31 4.31 14.99
C VAL A 108 0.00 3.57 15.29
N LYS A 109 -1.14 4.11 14.84
CA LYS A 109 -2.45 3.47 15.07
C LYS A 109 -2.54 2.20 14.22
N PHE A 110 -2.22 2.30 12.93
CA PHE A 110 -2.19 1.15 12.03
C PHE A 110 -1.23 0.07 12.54
N GLN A 111 -0.03 0.44 12.98
CA GLN A 111 0.94 -0.51 13.53
C GLN A 111 0.44 -1.24 14.77
N GLY A 112 -0.24 -0.50 15.66
CA GLY A 112 -0.84 -1.05 16.88
C GLY A 112 -1.97 -2.03 16.58
N THR A 113 -2.72 -1.81 15.50
CA THR A 113 -3.84 -2.65 15.10
C THR A 113 -3.42 -3.85 14.25
N TRP A 114 -2.51 -3.67 13.30
CA TRP A 114 -2.26 -4.65 12.23
C TRP A 114 -0.81 -5.15 12.17
N SER A 115 0.18 -4.26 12.21
CA SER A 115 1.57 -4.63 11.93
C SER A 115 2.17 -5.58 12.96
N LYS A 116 1.73 -5.50 14.22
CA LYS A 116 2.22 -6.32 15.33
C LYS A 116 1.48 -7.66 15.48
N LEU A 117 0.40 -7.88 14.73
CA LEU A 117 -0.34 -9.13 14.80
C LEU A 117 0.51 -10.29 14.27
N PRO A 118 0.49 -11.47 14.92
CA PRO A 118 1.08 -12.66 14.36
C PRO A 118 0.37 -13.00 13.05
N GLY A 119 1.13 -13.50 12.09
CA GLY A 119 0.61 -13.80 10.77
C GLY A 119 1.61 -14.53 9.91
N SER A 120 1.12 -15.08 8.80
CA SER A 120 1.90 -15.84 7.85
C SER A 120 2.05 -15.04 6.56
N ARG A 121 3.26 -15.03 5.99
CA ARG A 121 3.44 -14.53 4.63
C ARG A 121 2.77 -15.50 3.66
N ILE A 122 2.00 -14.94 2.75
CA ILE A 122 1.41 -15.66 1.62
C ILE A 122 1.88 -15.00 0.32
N THR A 123 1.73 -15.73 -0.78
CA THR A 123 2.01 -15.24 -2.12
C THR A 123 0.89 -14.33 -2.62
N VAL A 124 1.19 -13.53 -3.64
CA VAL A 124 0.15 -12.69 -4.28
C VAL A 124 -0.85 -13.59 -5.01
N GLU A 125 -0.39 -14.71 -5.55
CA GLU A 125 -1.20 -15.70 -6.25
C GLU A 125 -2.21 -16.37 -5.30
N GLU A 126 -1.79 -16.73 -4.09
CA GLU A 126 -2.71 -17.24 -3.05
C GLU A 126 -3.74 -16.17 -2.66
N LEU A 127 -3.34 -14.91 -2.53
CA LEU A 127 -4.27 -13.82 -2.27
C LEU A 127 -5.27 -13.61 -3.42
N ASP A 128 -4.78 -13.66 -4.67
CA ASP A 128 -5.59 -13.57 -5.88
C ASP A 128 -6.61 -14.74 -5.96
N GLN A 129 -6.24 -15.94 -5.49
CA GLN A 129 -7.17 -17.07 -5.40
C GLN A 129 -8.22 -16.85 -4.32
N VAL A 130 -7.81 -16.44 -3.12
CA VAL A 130 -8.73 -16.31 -1.97
C VAL A 130 -9.71 -15.15 -2.14
N LEU A 131 -9.23 -13.99 -2.61
CA LEU A 131 -10.04 -12.76 -2.68
C LEU A 131 -10.46 -12.37 -4.10
N GLY A 132 -9.81 -12.93 -5.13
CA GLY A 132 -10.14 -12.65 -6.53
C GLY A 132 -11.33 -13.46 -7.06
N GLN A 133 -11.60 -14.62 -6.47
CA GLN A 133 -12.80 -15.42 -6.74
C GLN A 133 -13.82 -15.13 -5.65
N GLY A 134 -14.72 -14.18 -5.88
CA GLY A 134 -15.80 -13.89 -4.95
C GLY A 134 -16.59 -15.17 -4.63
N ASN A 135 -16.38 -15.72 -3.43
CA ASN A 135 -17.13 -16.82 -2.84
C ASN A 135 -17.24 -18.14 -3.65
N GLU A 136 -16.10 -18.77 -3.95
CA GLU A 136 -16.06 -20.23 -4.06
C GLU A 136 -15.06 -20.77 -3.05
N LEU A 137 -15.55 -21.03 -1.83
CA LEU A 137 -14.80 -21.78 -0.83
C LEU A 137 -14.25 -23.07 -1.48
N PRO A 138 -12.97 -23.41 -1.28
CA PRO A 138 -12.47 -24.73 -1.63
C PRO A 138 -13.38 -25.75 -0.94
N GLN A 139 -14.16 -26.52 -1.70
CA GLN A 139 -14.87 -27.64 -1.13
C GLN A 139 -13.82 -28.58 -0.57
N GLU A 140 -13.79 -28.71 0.76
CA GLU A 140 -13.13 -29.81 1.43
C GLU A 140 -13.57 -31.09 0.71
N PRO A 141 -12.66 -31.92 0.16
CA PRO A 141 -13.08 -33.12 -0.53
C PRO A 141 -13.84 -33.97 0.47
N GLN A 142 -15.16 -34.09 0.27
CA GLN A 142 -16.00 -35.00 1.01
C GLN A 142 -15.53 -36.43 0.70
N HIS A 143 -14.56 -36.92 1.47
CA HIS A 143 -14.34 -38.34 1.60
C HIS A 143 -15.52 -38.88 2.42
N GLY A 144 -16.50 -39.40 1.69
CA GLY A 144 -17.71 -39.99 2.25
C GLY A 144 -17.42 -41.10 3.26
N PRO A 145 -18.43 -41.49 4.05
CA PRO A 145 -18.28 -42.54 5.04
C PRO A 145 -17.84 -43.83 4.35
N ILE A 146 -16.66 -44.33 4.73
CA ILE A 146 -16.26 -45.71 4.46
C ILE A 146 -17.30 -46.58 5.16
N SER A 147 -18.25 -47.08 4.38
CA SER A 147 -19.21 -48.06 4.84
C SER A 147 -18.46 -49.36 5.03
N ASP A 148 -18.24 -49.71 6.30
CA ASP A 148 -18.05 -51.10 6.70
C ASP A 148 -19.24 -51.93 6.20
N GLU A 149 -18.99 -53.01 5.45
CA GLU A 149 -19.69 -54.29 5.60
C GLU A 149 -19.09 -55.40 4.70
N PRO A 150 -19.38 -56.70 4.95
CA PRO A 150 -18.36 -57.72 5.12
C PRO A 150 -18.47 -58.87 4.10
N LYS A 151 -17.48 -59.76 4.09
CA LYS A 151 -17.68 -61.18 3.76
C LYS A 151 -16.57 -62.05 4.32
#